data_AF-A0A317IGZ3-F1
#
_entry.id   AF-A0A317IGZ3-F1
#
_cell.length_a   1.000
_cell.length_b   1.000
_cell.length_c   1.000
_cell.angle_alpha   90.00
_cell.angle_beta   90.00
_cell.angle_gamma   90.00
#
_symmetry.space_group_name_H-M   'P 1'
#
loop_
_entity.id
_entity.type
_entity.pdbx_description
1 polymer ?
#
loop_
_entity_poly.entity_id
_entity_poly.type
_entity_poly.pdbx_seq_one_letter_code
_entity_poly.pdbx_strand_id
1 'polypeptide(L)'
;MVLAPEATQAQLERILQNKNLRLSEVQRRLLTYLAERSLSGATDDLKEYTIGVDAFGKPPSYDPRQESMVRMHVARLRQKLAEYYRTDGSDDPILVELPKGGFKVVFEPRPVPAELPEKPAPAVTPGKPRFRLRTAAAALLVAGIAGGLYFIAGSSRTGASADPLSGWSPDLQQLWAPILSAGRPLVVCIATPSFGTASGAFRLGQFLGARKPDLLVTPSTQLSMPEIAMDNVVFLGPATGNRQIQAVPIDQQIVLEPGGIRNLNPRPGEPSFLSDQVHQGSQELEESHALITHTPGLYGKGEILYLSGNQVSSVMAAVQAFTDPILARTLVSKMRTTAGTMPRYYQTVLRVKSMDDMPIEISYMFHRELPPAKVANPKP
;
A
#
# COMPACT_ATOMS: atom_id res chain seq x y z
N MET A 1 11.95 -27.68 -25.24
CA MET A 1 12.32 -26.78 -26.35
C MET A 1 13.45 -25.91 -25.84
N VAL A 2 14.67 -26.03 -26.38
CA VAL A 2 15.81 -25.22 -25.91
C VAL A 2 15.68 -23.83 -26.54
N LEU A 3 15.51 -22.79 -25.72
CA LEU A 3 15.47 -21.40 -26.20
C LEU A 3 16.84 -21.02 -26.78
N ALA A 4 16.87 -20.32 -27.91
CA ALA A 4 18.11 -19.82 -28.50
C ALA A 4 18.76 -18.80 -27.53
N PRO A 5 20.08 -18.90 -27.24
CA PRO A 5 20.77 -17.98 -26.33
C PRO A 5 20.65 -16.50 -26.72
N GLU A 6 20.60 -16.21 -28.02
CA GLU A 6 20.42 -14.86 -28.54
C GLU A 6 19.04 -14.28 -28.17
N ALA A 7 17.99 -15.12 -28.20
CA ALA A 7 16.63 -14.69 -27.88
C ALA A 7 16.45 -14.42 -26.38
N THR A 8 17.10 -15.21 -25.50
CA THR A 8 17.06 -14.97 -24.05
C THR A 8 17.84 -13.71 -23.67
N GLN A 9 18.99 -13.46 -24.30
CA GLN A 9 19.76 -12.23 -24.12
C GLN A 9 18.99 -11.00 -24.62
N ALA A 10 18.38 -11.06 -25.80
CA ALA A 10 17.57 -9.96 -26.33
C ALA A 10 16.38 -9.63 -25.41
N GLN A 11 15.71 -10.66 -24.86
CA GLN A 11 14.62 -10.45 -23.90
C GLN A 11 15.13 -9.81 -22.59
N LEU A 12 16.27 -10.25 -22.09
CA LEU A 12 16.90 -9.67 -20.90
C LEU A 12 17.24 -8.18 -21.13
N GLU A 13 17.78 -7.85 -22.29
CA GLU A 13 18.13 -6.46 -22.63
C GLU A 13 16.90 -5.56 -22.70
N ARG A 14 15.80 -6.02 -23.30
CA ARG A 14 14.51 -5.29 -23.30
C ARG A 14 14.04 -4.97 -21.88
N ILE A 15 14.07 -5.98 -21.00
CA ILE A 15 13.68 -5.81 -19.59
C ILE A 15 14.59 -4.80 -18.87
N LEU A 16 15.91 -4.84 -19.12
CA LEU A 16 16.88 -3.92 -18.51
C LEU A 16 16.76 -2.47 -19.04
N GLN A 17 16.28 -2.28 -20.26
CA GLN A 17 16.04 -0.96 -20.86
C GLN A 17 14.69 -0.35 -20.46
N ASN A 18 13.79 -1.13 -19.86
CA ASN A 18 12.50 -0.65 -19.38
C ASN A 18 12.64 0.48 -18.35
N LYS A 19 11.82 1.53 -18.47
CA LYS A 19 11.74 2.69 -17.57
C LYS A 19 11.75 2.32 -16.07
N ASN A 20 11.04 1.27 -15.64
CA ASN A 20 10.94 0.87 -14.24
C ASN A 20 12.20 0.19 -13.70
N LEU A 21 12.97 -0.50 -14.54
CA LEU A 21 14.26 -1.11 -14.16
C LEU A 21 15.44 -0.17 -14.40
N ARG A 22 15.38 0.67 -15.45
CA ARG A 22 16.43 1.64 -15.81
C ARG A 22 16.76 2.62 -14.69
N LEU A 23 15.78 2.97 -13.86
CA LEU A 23 15.94 3.88 -12.71
C LEU A 23 16.64 3.25 -11.49
N SER A 24 16.92 1.94 -11.50
CA SER A 24 17.50 1.24 -10.34
C SER A 24 18.69 0.38 -10.75
N GLU A 25 19.89 0.95 -10.60
CA GLU A 25 21.16 0.28 -10.88
C GLU A 25 21.31 -1.05 -10.11
N VAL A 26 20.92 -1.07 -8.84
CA VAL A 26 20.95 -2.27 -7.99
C VAL A 26 20.07 -3.39 -8.56
N GLN A 27 18.86 -3.07 -9.04
CA GLN A 27 17.96 -4.07 -9.62
C GLN A 27 18.45 -4.58 -10.98
N ARG A 28 19.07 -3.70 -11.78
CA ARG A 28 19.74 -4.11 -13.03
C ARG A 28 20.90 -5.05 -12.73
N ARG A 29 21.81 -4.67 -11.83
CA ARG A 29 22.97 -5.49 -11.45
C ARG A 29 22.53 -6.86 -10.91
N LEU A 30 21.50 -6.90 -10.06
CA LEU A 30 20.96 -8.15 -9.56
C LEU A 30 20.37 -9.01 -10.68
N LEU A 31 19.51 -8.46 -11.54
CA LEU A 31 18.90 -9.21 -12.63
C LEU A 31 19.95 -9.75 -13.61
N THR A 32 20.93 -8.93 -13.97
CA THR A 32 22.06 -9.32 -14.83
C THR A 32 22.84 -10.48 -14.19
N TYR A 33 23.27 -10.32 -12.92
CA TYR A 33 24.02 -11.36 -12.22
C TYR A 33 23.24 -12.69 -12.13
N LEU A 34 21.97 -12.64 -11.74
CA LEU A 34 21.14 -13.85 -11.63
C LEU A 34 20.89 -14.51 -12.99
N ALA A 35 20.65 -13.73 -14.04
CA ALA A 35 20.44 -14.24 -15.38
C ALA A 35 21.71 -14.89 -15.96
N GLU A 36 22.87 -14.26 -15.83
CA GLU A 36 24.16 -14.81 -16.28
C GLU A 36 24.51 -16.12 -15.58
N ARG A 37 24.33 -16.19 -14.25
CA ARG A 37 24.56 -17.42 -13.47
C ARG A 37 23.54 -18.51 -13.81
N SER A 38 22.29 -18.14 -14.09
CA SER A 38 21.24 -19.09 -14.47
C SER A 38 21.44 -19.66 -15.87
N LEU A 39 21.90 -18.82 -16.82
CA LEU A 39 22.17 -19.22 -18.21
C LEU A 39 23.49 -20.00 -18.36
N SER A 40 24.49 -19.74 -17.53
CA SER A 40 25.77 -20.48 -17.52
C SER A 40 25.70 -21.85 -16.84
N GLY A 41 24.55 -22.22 -16.27
CA GLY A 41 24.36 -23.50 -15.57
C GLY A 41 24.98 -23.56 -14.17
N ALA A 42 25.60 -22.47 -13.69
CA ALA A 42 26.20 -22.35 -12.36
C ALA A 42 25.13 -22.07 -11.27
N THR A 43 24.02 -22.82 -11.28
CA THR A 43 22.89 -22.57 -10.36
C THR A 43 23.17 -23.02 -8.92
N ASP A 44 24.14 -23.92 -8.72
CA ASP A 44 24.52 -24.41 -7.39
C ASP A 44 25.24 -23.32 -6.54
N ASP A 45 25.77 -22.30 -7.21
CA ASP A 45 26.43 -21.14 -6.59
C ASP A 45 25.48 -19.98 -6.29
N LEU A 46 24.20 -20.07 -6.73
CA LEU A 46 23.17 -19.07 -6.46
C LEU A 46 22.62 -19.20 -5.03
N LYS A 47 23.49 -19.05 -4.03
CA LYS A 47 23.15 -18.99 -2.61
C LYS A 47 23.06 -17.54 -2.18
N GLU A 48 22.24 -17.28 -1.15
CA GLU A 48 22.01 -15.92 -0.66
C GLU A 48 23.30 -15.20 -0.25
N TYR A 49 24.21 -15.93 0.43
CA TYR A 49 25.53 -15.42 0.80
C TYR A 49 26.33 -14.96 -0.43
N THR A 50 26.48 -15.83 -1.43
CA THR A 50 27.23 -15.57 -2.66
C THR A 50 26.67 -14.36 -3.41
N ILE A 51 25.35 -14.25 -3.51
CA ILE A 51 24.69 -13.10 -4.14
C ILE A 51 24.99 -11.82 -3.35
N GLY A 52 24.96 -11.86 -2.02
CA GLY A 52 25.30 -10.73 -1.16
C GLY A 52 26.73 -10.22 -1.40
N VAL A 53 27.70 -11.12 -1.50
CA VAL A 53 29.10 -10.78 -1.73
C VAL A 53 29.33 -10.32 -3.17
N ASP A 54 28.97 -11.13 -4.17
CA ASP A 54 29.30 -10.88 -5.57
C ASP A 54 28.46 -9.74 -6.19
N ALA A 55 27.14 -9.76 -5.95
CA ALA A 55 26.22 -8.82 -6.58
C ALA A 55 26.04 -7.53 -5.77
N PHE A 56 26.12 -7.59 -4.43
CA PHE A 56 25.95 -6.42 -3.55
C PHE A 56 27.25 -5.90 -2.93
N GLY A 57 28.39 -6.57 -3.14
CA GLY A 57 29.69 -6.12 -2.63
C GLY A 57 29.80 -6.20 -1.11
N LYS A 58 29.06 -7.11 -0.47
CA LYS A 58 29.08 -7.26 0.99
C LYS A 58 30.43 -7.82 1.47
N PRO A 59 30.89 -7.43 2.67
CA PRO A 59 32.10 -7.99 3.26
C PRO A 59 31.89 -9.48 3.60
N PRO A 60 32.97 -10.28 3.75
CA PRO A 60 32.87 -11.70 4.12
C PRO A 60 32.18 -11.97 5.45
N SER A 61 32.06 -10.96 6.32
CA SER A 61 31.31 -11.04 7.59
C SER A 61 29.79 -11.00 7.43
N TYR A 62 29.27 -10.90 6.20
CA TYR A 62 27.84 -10.86 5.90
C TYR A 62 27.14 -12.17 6.29
N ASP A 63 26.08 -12.05 7.11
CA ASP A 63 25.22 -13.17 7.48
C ASP A 63 23.80 -13.00 6.91
N PRO A 64 23.40 -13.81 5.92
CA PRO A 64 22.04 -13.81 5.37
C PRO A 64 20.93 -14.09 6.41
N ARG A 65 21.25 -14.71 7.56
CA ARG A 65 20.25 -14.97 8.61
C ARG A 65 19.85 -13.70 9.35
N GLN A 66 20.79 -12.76 9.50
CA GLN A 66 20.59 -11.50 10.20
C GLN A 66 20.21 -10.36 9.24
N GLU A 67 20.76 -10.38 8.02
CA GLU A 67 20.52 -9.34 7.01
C GLU A 67 19.66 -9.85 5.86
N SER A 68 18.50 -9.23 5.64
CA SER A 68 17.52 -9.65 4.63
C SER A 68 17.68 -8.95 3.26
N MET A 69 18.79 -8.23 3.03
CA MET A 69 18.99 -7.39 1.84
C MET A 69 18.76 -8.15 0.53
N VAL A 70 19.40 -9.32 0.36
CA VAL A 70 19.25 -10.12 -0.86
C VAL A 70 17.81 -10.58 -1.04
N ARG A 71 17.16 -11.12 0.00
CA ARG A 71 15.73 -11.50 -0.04
C ARG A 71 14.82 -10.34 -0.41
N MET A 72 15.03 -9.16 0.15
CA MET A 72 14.26 -7.96 -0.16
C MET A 72 14.42 -7.52 -1.62
N HIS A 73 15.65 -7.48 -2.13
CA HIS A 73 15.91 -7.08 -3.51
C HIS A 73 15.39 -8.09 -4.53
N VAL A 74 15.47 -9.38 -4.22
CA VAL A 74 14.90 -10.47 -5.04
C VAL A 74 13.37 -10.42 -5.05
N ALA A 75 12.72 -10.17 -3.91
CA ALA A 75 11.28 -9.98 -3.85
C ALA A 75 10.83 -8.78 -4.71
N ARG A 76 11.58 -7.67 -4.64
CA ARG A 76 11.34 -6.48 -5.47
C ARG A 76 11.57 -6.76 -6.96
N LEU A 77 12.58 -7.55 -7.30
CA LEU A 77 12.85 -7.95 -8.69
C LEU A 77 11.68 -8.76 -9.26
N ARG A 78 11.12 -9.71 -8.49
CA ARG A 78 9.91 -10.46 -8.87
C ARG A 78 8.74 -9.54 -9.17
N GLN A 79 8.49 -8.56 -8.31
CA GLN A 79 7.41 -7.60 -8.52
C GLN A 79 7.61 -6.78 -9.81
N LYS A 80 8.83 -6.33 -10.07
CA LYS A 80 9.15 -5.57 -11.30
C LYS A 80 9.01 -6.42 -12.57
N LEU A 81 9.41 -7.68 -12.55
CA LEU A 81 9.21 -8.60 -13.66
C LEU A 81 7.71 -8.84 -13.91
N ALA A 82 6.93 -9.07 -12.85
CA ALA A 82 5.48 -9.22 -12.98
C ALA A 82 4.80 -7.95 -13.52
N GLU A 83 5.24 -6.78 -13.09
CA GLU A 83 4.75 -5.50 -13.60
C GLU A 83 5.11 -5.29 -15.07
N TYR A 84 6.37 -5.58 -15.46
CA TYR A 84 6.84 -5.50 -16.84
C TYR A 84 5.95 -6.31 -17.80
N TYR A 85 5.66 -7.57 -17.46
CA TYR A 85 4.82 -8.44 -18.29
C TYR A 85 3.33 -8.10 -18.27
N ARG A 86 2.88 -7.27 -17.32
CA ARG A 86 1.52 -6.73 -17.29
C ARG A 86 1.37 -5.46 -18.15
N THR A 87 2.46 -4.74 -18.38
CA THR A 87 2.46 -3.46 -19.09
C THR A 87 3.24 -3.54 -20.41
N ASP A 88 4.53 -3.21 -20.39
CA ASP A 88 5.32 -2.96 -21.60
C ASP A 88 5.75 -4.27 -22.30
N GLY A 89 5.80 -5.39 -21.58
CA GLY A 89 6.16 -6.72 -22.08
C GLY A 89 4.96 -7.66 -22.30
N SER A 90 3.74 -7.13 -22.42
CA SER A 90 2.50 -7.91 -22.55
C SER A 90 2.55 -8.91 -23.71
N ASP A 91 3.25 -8.56 -24.78
CA ASP A 91 3.34 -9.34 -26.02
C ASP A 91 4.73 -9.93 -26.28
N ASP A 92 5.63 -9.85 -25.28
CA ASP A 92 6.98 -10.40 -25.45
C ASP A 92 6.93 -11.94 -25.55
N PRO A 93 7.72 -12.53 -26.48
CA PRO A 93 7.65 -13.95 -26.81
C PRO A 93 8.29 -14.86 -25.75
N ILE A 94 9.10 -14.29 -24.84
CA ILE A 94 9.80 -15.02 -23.78
C ILE A 94 9.39 -14.42 -22.44
N LEU A 95 8.95 -15.29 -21.53
CA LEU A 95 8.68 -14.97 -20.14
C LEU A 95 9.94 -15.20 -19.31
N VAL A 96 10.35 -14.18 -18.57
CA VAL A 96 11.48 -14.21 -17.64
C VAL A 96 10.92 -14.19 -16.23
N GLU A 97 11.02 -15.32 -15.54
CA GLU A 97 10.48 -15.51 -14.21
C GLU A 97 11.56 -15.77 -13.17
N LEU A 98 11.28 -15.38 -11.94
CA LEU A 98 12.14 -15.65 -10.77
C LEU A 98 11.28 -16.38 -9.73
N PRO A 99 11.22 -17.73 -9.74
CA PRO A 99 10.35 -18.51 -8.88
C PRO A 99 10.53 -18.22 -7.38
N LYS A 100 9.48 -18.42 -6.59
CA LYS A 100 9.52 -18.27 -5.13
C LYS A 100 10.49 -19.30 -4.51
N GLY A 101 11.18 -18.90 -3.44
CA GLY A 101 12.09 -19.79 -2.71
C GLY A 101 13.44 -20.06 -3.38
N GLY A 102 13.65 -19.59 -4.61
CA GLY A 102 14.92 -19.73 -5.33
C GLY A 102 15.46 -18.42 -5.87
N PHE A 103 16.71 -18.47 -6.33
CA PHE A 103 17.42 -17.35 -6.98
C PHE A 103 17.65 -17.57 -8.48
N LYS A 104 17.25 -18.73 -8.99
CA LYS A 104 17.38 -19.08 -10.41
C LYS A 104 16.35 -18.31 -11.25
N VAL A 105 16.81 -17.64 -12.29
CA VAL A 105 15.95 -17.02 -13.31
C VAL A 105 15.61 -18.07 -14.36
N VAL A 106 14.34 -18.19 -14.70
CA VAL A 106 13.82 -19.14 -15.67
C VAL A 106 13.34 -18.36 -16.89
N PHE A 107 13.69 -18.87 -18.07
CA PHE A 107 13.27 -18.33 -19.36
C PHE A 107 12.35 -19.36 -20.00
N GLU A 108 11.11 -18.99 -20.28
CA GLU A 108 10.13 -19.86 -20.93
C GLU A 108 9.54 -19.19 -22.16
N PRO A 109 9.31 -19.93 -23.26
CA PRO A 109 8.52 -19.41 -24.37
C PRO A 109 7.11 -19.10 -23.86
N ARG A 110 6.58 -17.94 -24.23
CA ARG A 110 5.18 -17.63 -23.94
C ARG A 110 4.30 -18.68 -24.61
N PRO A 111 3.36 -19.32 -23.88
CA PRO A 111 2.39 -20.20 -24.51
C PRO A 111 1.58 -19.38 -25.50
N VAL A 112 1.72 -19.68 -26.80
CA VAL A 112 0.74 -19.21 -27.79
C VAL A 112 -0.58 -19.85 -27.38
N PRO A 113 -1.65 -19.08 -27.13
CA PRO A 113 -2.96 -19.67 -26.91
C PRO A 113 -3.24 -20.60 -28.08
N ALA A 114 -3.31 -21.90 -27.82
CA ALA A 114 -3.83 -22.83 -28.81
C ALA A 114 -5.22 -22.30 -29.16
N GLU A 115 -5.48 -22.06 -30.45
CA GLU A 115 -6.85 -21.96 -30.94
C GLU A 115 -7.61 -23.15 -30.34
N LEU A 116 -8.55 -22.84 -29.45
CA LEU A 116 -9.40 -23.84 -28.84
C LEU A 116 -10.01 -24.67 -29.98
N PRO A 117 -9.98 -26.01 -29.91
CA PRO A 117 -10.55 -26.84 -30.96
C PRO A 117 -12.01 -26.44 -31.14
N GLU A 118 -12.32 -26.00 -32.36
CA GLU A 118 -13.67 -25.66 -32.78
C GLU A 118 -14.58 -26.86 -32.48
N LYS A 119 -15.54 -26.65 -31.57
CA LYS A 119 -16.52 -27.66 -31.16
C LYS A 119 -17.17 -28.26 -32.42
N PRO A 120 -17.28 -29.60 -32.57
CA PRO A 120 -17.80 -30.17 -33.81
C PRO A 120 -19.25 -29.73 -34.01
N ALA A 121 -19.48 -28.95 -35.06
CA ALA A 121 -20.82 -28.72 -35.58
C ALA A 121 -21.31 -30.00 -36.29
N PRO A 122 -22.61 -30.35 -36.18
CA PRO A 122 -23.17 -31.56 -36.78
C PRO A 122 -23.05 -31.54 -38.31
N ALA A 123 -22.87 -32.74 -38.88
CA ALA A 123 -22.59 -32.98 -40.29
C ALA A 123 -23.63 -32.38 -41.27
N VAL A 124 -23.09 -32.03 -42.43
CA VAL A 124 -23.58 -31.14 -43.49
C VAL A 124 -24.71 -31.74 -44.34
N THR A 125 -25.62 -30.90 -44.86
CA THR A 125 -26.21 -31.11 -46.19
C THR A 125 -25.92 -29.89 -47.09
N PRO A 126 -25.59 -30.08 -48.38
CA PRO A 126 -24.92 -29.05 -49.17
C PRO A 126 -25.93 -28.16 -49.93
N GLY A 127 -25.61 -26.87 -50.03
CA GLY A 127 -26.27 -25.95 -50.95
C GLY A 127 -25.69 -24.54 -50.90
N LYS A 128 -24.78 -24.21 -51.81
CA LYS A 128 -24.37 -22.82 -52.12
C LYS A 128 -25.42 -22.17 -53.07
N PRO A 129 -25.42 -20.84 -53.32
CA PRO A 129 -24.71 -19.74 -52.67
C PRO A 129 -25.58 -18.50 -52.29
N ARG A 130 -25.09 -17.77 -51.29
CA ARG A 130 -24.89 -16.30 -51.24
C ARG A 130 -25.86 -15.39 -52.02
N PHE A 131 -26.76 -14.73 -51.30
CA PHE A 131 -26.83 -13.25 -51.22
C PHE A 131 -27.91 -12.86 -50.21
N ARG A 132 -27.70 -11.76 -49.48
CA ARG A 132 -28.66 -11.09 -48.57
C ARG A 132 -28.75 -11.65 -47.15
N LEU A 133 -27.80 -11.26 -46.30
CA LEU A 133 -28.17 -10.82 -44.95
C LEU A 133 -27.09 -9.88 -44.37
N ARG A 134 -26.94 -8.70 -44.98
CA ARG A 134 -26.16 -7.57 -44.42
C ARG A 134 -26.98 -6.71 -43.43
N THR A 135 -28.18 -7.12 -43.02
CA THR A 135 -29.09 -6.26 -42.24
C THR A 135 -29.34 -6.68 -40.79
N ALA A 136 -28.85 -7.83 -40.32
CA ALA A 136 -29.07 -8.27 -38.93
C ALA A 136 -27.99 -7.80 -37.93
N ALA A 137 -26.79 -7.41 -38.40
CA ALA A 137 -25.68 -7.03 -37.51
C ALA A 137 -25.80 -5.60 -36.93
N ALA A 138 -26.56 -4.71 -37.56
CA ALA A 138 -26.71 -3.33 -37.10
C ALA A 138 -27.62 -3.20 -35.87
N ALA A 139 -28.64 -4.06 -35.73
CA ALA A 139 -29.57 -4.03 -34.60
C ALA A 139 -28.92 -4.50 -33.29
N LEU A 140 -28.00 -5.48 -33.36
CA LEU A 140 -27.25 -5.97 -32.21
C LEU A 140 -26.15 -5.00 -31.75
N LEU A 141 -25.58 -4.21 -32.68
CA LEU A 141 -24.61 -3.16 -32.36
C LEU A 141 -25.26 -1.95 -31.71
N VAL A 142 -26.47 -1.56 -32.14
CA VAL A 142 -27.22 -0.47 -31.49
C VAL A 142 -27.77 -0.90 -30.13
N ALA A 143 -28.21 -2.15 -29.96
CA ALA A 143 -28.61 -2.68 -28.65
C ALA A 143 -27.42 -2.82 -27.68
N GLY A 144 -26.24 -3.19 -28.18
CA GLY A 144 -25.00 -3.26 -27.41
C GLY A 144 -24.46 -1.87 -27.01
N ILE A 145 -24.54 -0.89 -27.90
CA ILE A 145 -24.15 0.51 -27.61
C ILE A 145 -25.18 1.17 -26.69
N ALA A 146 -26.48 0.92 -26.86
CA ALA A 146 -27.52 1.42 -25.95
C ALA A 146 -27.47 0.74 -24.58
N GLY A 147 -27.16 -0.56 -24.51
CA GLY A 147 -26.93 -1.29 -23.26
C GLY A 147 -25.65 -0.85 -22.55
N GLY A 148 -24.57 -0.62 -23.30
CA GLY A 148 -23.32 -0.06 -22.79
C GLY A 148 -23.45 1.39 -22.33
N LEU A 149 -24.18 2.23 -23.07
CA LEU A 149 -24.52 3.58 -22.65
C LEU A 149 -25.52 3.60 -21.48
N TYR A 150 -26.42 2.63 -21.36
CA TYR A 150 -27.29 2.46 -20.19
C TYR A 150 -26.51 1.96 -18.96
N PHE A 151 -25.45 1.16 -19.13
CA PHE A 151 -24.56 0.75 -18.04
C PHE A 151 -23.63 1.88 -17.60
N ILE A 152 -23.12 2.69 -18.55
CA ILE A 152 -22.30 3.87 -18.26
C ILE A 152 -23.16 5.01 -17.71
N ALA A 153 -24.38 5.21 -18.23
CA ALA A 153 -25.34 6.20 -17.71
C ALA A 153 -26.06 5.72 -16.45
N GLY A 154 -26.18 4.41 -16.22
CA GLY A 154 -26.78 3.79 -15.04
C GLY A 154 -25.82 3.66 -13.87
N SER A 155 -24.52 3.50 -14.12
CA SER A 155 -23.48 3.67 -13.08
C SER A 155 -23.26 5.14 -12.70
N SER A 156 -23.73 6.08 -13.52
CA SER A 156 -23.74 7.52 -13.20
C SER A 156 -25.13 8.10 -12.87
N ARG A 157 -26.18 7.27 -12.81
CA ARG A 157 -27.53 7.66 -12.38
C ARG A 157 -28.25 6.54 -11.64
N THR A 158 -27.84 6.25 -10.41
CA THR A 158 -28.73 6.11 -9.25
C THR A 158 -27.88 5.78 -8.02
N GLY A 159 -27.40 6.84 -7.39
CA GLY A 159 -27.22 6.89 -5.97
C GLY A 159 -27.45 8.34 -5.62
N ALA A 160 -28.65 8.70 -5.16
CA ALA A 160 -28.73 9.83 -4.26
C ALA A 160 -27.60 9.60 -3.25
N SER A 161 -26.64 10.52 -3.16
CA SER A 161 -25.47 10.40 -2.32
C SER A 161 -25.94 10.07 -0.91
N ALA A 162 -25.98 8.79 -0.55
CA ALA A 162 -26.15 8.38 0.81
C ALA A 162 -24.98 9.04 1.52
N ASP A 163 -25.29 9.89 2.52
CA ASP A 163 -24.26 10.54 3.32
C ASP A 163 -23.21 9.48 3.69
N PRO A 164 -21.93 9.62 3.28
CA PRO A 164 -20.92 8.59 3.49
C PRO A 164 -20.75 8.24 4.97
N LEU A 165 -21.19 9.13 5.88
CA LEU A 165 -21.14 8.95 7.32
C LEU A 165 -22.38 8.24 7.89
N SER A 166 -23.45 8.07 7.10
CA SER A 166 -24.69 7.46 7.55
C SER A 166 -24.50 6.02 8.06
N GLY A 167 -25.23 5.69 9.13
CA GLY A 167 -25.20 4.38 9.78
C GLY A 167 -24.02 4.13 10.73
N TRP A 168 -23.06 5.06 10.85
CA TRP A 168 -22.03 5.00 11.89
C TRP A 168 -22.47 5.69 13.19
N SER A 169 -21.82 5.33 14.30
CA SER A 169 -22.01 6.05 15.56
C SER A 169 -21.59 7.51 15.42
N PRO A 170 -22.20 8.46 16.18
CA PRO A 170 -21.85 9.88 16.10
C PRO A 170 -20.34 10.14 16.26
N ASP A 171 -19.68 9.36 17.11
CA ASP A 171 -18.25 9.48 17.36
C ASP A 171 -17.40 9.06 16.14
N LEU A 172 -17.77 7.97 15.46
CA LEU A 172 -17.12 7.57 14.21
C LEU A 172 -17.37 8.57 13.09
N GLN A 173 -18.59 9.12 13.01
CA GLN A 173 -18.89 10.18 12.06
C GLN A 173 -18.01 11.41 12.33
N GLN A 174 -17.84 11.80 13.60
CA GLN A 174 -17.01 12.93 13.98
C GLN A 174 -15.53 12.74 13.63
N LEU A 175 -14.98 11.52 13.82
CA LEU A 175 -13.59 11.20 13.46
C LEU A 175 -13.36 11.20 11.95
N TRP A 176 -14.30 10.66 11.16
CA TRP A 176 -14.14 10.51 9.71
C TRP A 176 -14.68 11.67 8.87
N ALA A 177 -15.54 12.52 9.43
CA ALA A 177 -16.14 13.64 8.71
C ALA A 177 -15.12 14.53 7.99
N PRO A 178 -13.98 14.92 8.60
CA PRO A 178 -12.99 15.75 7.90
C PRO A 178 -12.46 15.08 6.63
N ILE A 179 -12.22 13.76 6.69
CA ILE A 179 -11.57 12.99 5.63
C ILE A 179 -12.58 12.59 4.54
N LEU A 180 -13.83 12.25 4.89
CA LEU A 180 -14.80 11.73 3.92
C LEU A 180 -15.70 12.80 3.30
N SER A 181 -15.97 13.89 4.02
CA SER A 181 -16.92 14.91 3.55
C SER A 181 -16.34 15.84 2.47
N ALA A 182 -15.01 15.87 2.32
CA ALA A 182 -14.32 16.79 1.43
C ALA A 182 -14.44 16.44 -0.08
N GLY A 183 -15.06 15.31 -0.43
CA GLY A 183 -15.23 14.86 -1.82
C GLY A 183 -13.92 14.53 -2.56
N ARG A 184 -12.79 14.48 -1.83
CA ARG A 184 -11.46 14.18 -2.37
C ARG A 184 -11.21 12.67 -2.43
N PRO A 185 -10.32 12.19 -3.31
CA PRO A 185 -9.81 10.83 -3.22
C PRO A 185 -9.19 10.55 -1.85
N LEU A 186 -9.28 9.29 -1.41
CA LEU A 186 -8.67 8.84 -0.17
C LEU A 186 -7.61 7.79 -0.48
N VAL A 187 -6.39 8.04 -0.03
CA VAL A 187 -5.26 7.12 -0.18
C VAL A 187 -4.86 6.59 1.19
N VAL A 188 -4.90 5.27 1.37
CA VAL A 188 -4.31 4.58 2.52
C VAL A 188 -2.88 4.17 2.14
N CYS A 189 -1.94 4.70 2.89
CA CYS A 189 -0.53 4.62 2.63
C CYS A 189 0.17 3.74 3.67
N ILE A 190 0.81 2.65 3.23
CA ILE A 190 1.60 1.78 4.12
C ILE A 190 3.01 2.39 4.28
N ALA A 191 3.29 3.00 5.43
CA ALA A 191 4.56 3.67 5.71
C ALA A 191 5.73 2.67 5.71
N THR A 192 5.61 1.60 6.51
CA THR A 192 6.59 0.51 6.59
C THR A 192 5.84 -0.82 6.50
N PRO A 193 6.20 -1.74 5.59
CA PRO A 193 5.56 -3.05 5.52
C PRO A 193 5.79 -3.86 6.81
N SER A 194 4.71 -4.19 7.50
CA SER A 194 4.68 -5.10 8.65
C SER A 194 3.31 -5.78 8.71
N PHE A 195 3.15 -6.80 9.55
CA PHE A 195 1.85 -7.44 9.75
C PHE A 195 0.80 -6.41 10.22
N GLY A 196 1.14 -5.54 11.17
CA GLY A 196 0.25 -4.51 11.70
C GLY A 196 -0.22 -3.53 10.62
N THR A 197 0.66 -3.10 9.71
CA THR A 197 0.28 -2.15 8.65
C THR A 197 -0.53 -2.80 7.53
N ALA A 198 -0.24 -4.05 7.17
CA ALA A 198 -1.03 -4.81 6.20
C ALA A 198 -2.44 -5.12 6.73
N SER A 199 -2.54 -5.64 7.95
CA SER A 199 -3.81 -5.92 8.62
C SER A 199 -4.62 -4.64 8.85
N GLY A 200 -3.96 -3.55 9.23
CA GLY A 200 -4.57 -2.23 9.36
C GLY A 200 -5.14 -1.70 8.04
N ALA A 201 -4.38 -1.80 6.95
CA ALA A 201 -4.82 -1.37 5.61
C ALA A 201 -6.02 -2.18 5.13
N PHE A 202 -5.98 -3.50 5.32
CA PHE A 202 -7.09 -4.39 4.99
C PHE A 202 -8.35 -4.04 5.80
N ARG A 203 -8.22 -3.83 7.12
CA ARG A 203 -9.35 -3.47 7.99
C ARG A 203 -9.95 -2.12 7.59
N LEU A 204 -9.14 -1.11 7.29
CA LEU A 204 -9.62 0.17 6.76
C LEU A 204 -10.30 0.00 5.40
N GLY A 205 -9.73 -0.81 4.51
CA GLY A 205 -10.32 -1.14 3.23
C GLY A 205 -11.72 -1.76 3.36
N GLN A 206 -11.88 -2.73 4.26
CA GLN A 206 -13.19 -3.33 4.55
C GLN A 206 -14.16 -2.32 5.20
N PHE A 207 -13.68 -1.52 6.15
CA PHE A 207 -14.50 -0.56 6.88
C PHE A 207 -15.01 0.59 5.98
N LEU A 208 -14.16 1.06 5.07
CA LEU A 208 -14.42 2.21 4.20
C LEU A 208 -14.94 1.81 2.81
N GLY A 209 -14.69 0.60 2.34
CA GLY A 209 -14.90 0.21 0.94
C GLY A 209 -16.32 0.40 0.40
N ALA A 210 -17.34 0.19 1.24
CA ALA A 210 -18.74 0.45 0.85
C ALA A 210 -19.09 1.95 0.71
N ARG A 211 -18.26 2.83 1.29
CA ARG A 211 -18.49 4.28 1.39
C ARG A 211 -17.54 5.10 0.50
N LYS A 212 -16.36 4.56 0.23
CA LYS A 212 -15.29 5.20 -0.56
C LYS A 212 -14.79 4.24 -1.65
N PRO A 213 -15.54 4.09 -2.76
CA PRO A 213 -15.21 3.12 -3.81
C PRO A 213 -13.92 3.46 -4.56
N ASP A 214 -13.46 4.71 -4.47
CA ASP A 214 -12.20 5.23 -5.01
C ASP A 214 -11.03 5.16 -4.01
N LEU A 215 -11.15 4.39 -2.93
CA LEU A 215 -10.08 4.16 -1.97
C LEU A 215 -8.88 3.45 -2.62
N LEU A 216 -7.71 4.08 -2.58
CA LEU A 216 -6.45 3.49 -3.01
C LEU A 216 -5.65 3.00 -1.81
N VAL A 217 -5.09 1.78 -1.88
CA VAL A 217 -4.07 1.32 -0.93
C VAL A 217 -2.73 1.24 -1.65
N THR A 218 -1.72 1.97 -1.17
CA THR A 218 -0.41 2.02 -1.82
C THR A 218 0.74 2.03 -0.81
N PRO A 219 1.90 1.42 -1.11
CA PRO A 219 3.10 1.64 -0.32
C PRO A 219 3.52 3.10 -0.36
N SER A 220 4.04 3.59 0.76
CA SER A 220 4.53 4.97 0.88
C SER A 220 5.69 5.34 -0.05
N THR A 221 6.35 4.36 -0.64
CA THR A 221 7.40 4.55 -1.66
C THR A 221 6.84 4.87 -3.05
N GLN A 222 5.55 4.60 -3.29
CA GLN A 222 4.87 4.89 -4.55
C GLN A 222 4.05 6.17 -4.49
N LEU A 223 3.89 6.77 -3.30
CA LEU A 223 3.14 8.00 -3.11
C LEU A 223 4.00 9.22 -3.48
N SER A 224 3.49 10.05 -4.40
CA SER A 224 4.14 11.28 -4.85
C SER A 224 3.69 12.50 -4.05
N MET A 225 4.51 13.55 -4.03
CA MET A 225 4.14 14.81 -3.36
C MET A 225 2.87 15.49 -3.92
N PRO A 226 2.65 15.51 -5.26
CA PRO A 226 1.39 16.01 -5.81
C PRO A 226 0.16 15.26 -5.31
N GLU A 227 0.21 13.93 -5.20
CA GLU A 227 -0.89 13.12 -4.64
C GLU A 227 -1.14 13.47 -3.17
N ILE A 228 -0.09 13.60 -2.36
CA ILE A 228 -0.21 14.03 -0.95
C ILE A 228 -0.86 15.42 -0.82
N ALA A 229 -0.63 16.31 -1.79
CA ALA A 229 -1.18 17.66 -1.79
C ALA A 229 -2.63 17.76 -2.31
N MET A 230 -3.04 16.83 -3.17
CA MET A 230 -4.36 16.83 -3.79
C MET A 230 -5.38 15.99 -3.01
N ASP A 231 -4.94 14.86 -2.47
CA ASP A 231 -5.81 13.84 -1.90
C ASP A 231 -5.82 13.89 -0.37
N ASN A 232 -6.80 13.20 0.22
CA ASN A 232 -6.77 12.89 1.64
C ASN A 232 -5.92 11.63 1.84
N VAL A 233 -5.01 11.65 2.82
CA VAL A 233 -4.04 10.57 3.00
C VAL A 233 -4.10 10.01 4.41
N VAL A 234 -4.18 8.68 4.53
CA VAL A 234 -4.06 7.96 5.80
C VAL A 234 -2.76 7.17 5.79
N PHE A 235 -1.78 7.55 6.61
CA PHE A 235 -0.54 6.81 6.78
C PHE A 235 -0.66 5.75 7.88
N LEU A 236 -0.21 4.53 7.59
CA LEU A 236 -0.18 3.40 8.52
C LEU A 236 1.25 3.01 8.86
N GLY A 237 1.55 2.95 10.16
CA GLY A 237 2.85 2.54 10.67
C GLY A 237 3.75 3.70 11.07
N PRO A 238 5.02 3.42 11.43
CA PRO A 238 5.92 4.43 11.95
C PRO A 238 6.24 5.49 10.90
N ALA A 239 6.05 6.76 11.26
CA ALA A 239 6.31 7.92 10.41
C ALA A 239 7.82 8.21 10.21
N THR A 240 8.69 7.49 10.92
CA THR A 240 10.14 7.78 11.03
C THR A 240 10.94 7.37 9.79
N GLY A 241 10.46 6.43 8.97
CA GLY A 241 11.24 5.82 7.89
C GLY A 241 11.12 6.44 6.50
N ASN A 242 10.18 7.36 6.26
CA ASN A 242 9.87 7.82 4.90
C ASN A 242 10.11 9.33 4.71
N ARG A 243 10.96 9.69 3.73
CA ARG A 243 11.27 11.09 3.38
C ARG A 243 10.03 11.91 3.04
N GLN A 244 9.05 11.31 2.35
CA GLN A 244 7.82 12.02 1.99
C GLN A 244 7.01 12.40 3.22
N ILE A 245 6.97 11.52 4.22
CA ILE A 245 6.29 11.79 5.50
C ILE A 245 7.04 12.86 6.29
N GLN A 246 8.37 12.77 6.36
CA GLN A 246 9.21 13.76 7.04
C GLN A 246 9.15 15.16 6.41
N ALA A 247 8.87 15.23 5.11
CA ALA A 247 8.75 16.49 4.38
C ALA A 247 7.37 17.17 4.55
N VAL A 248 6.39 16.51 5.17
CA VAL A 248 5.13 17.16 5.57
C VAL A 248 5.41 18.01 6.82
N PRO A 249 5.29 19.34 6.73
CA PRO A 249 5.55 20.22 7.87
C PRO A 249 4.41 20.06 8.89
N ILE A 250 4.68 19.33 9.96
CA ILE A 250 3.76 19.14 11.09
C ILE A 250 4.34 19.89 12.29
N ASP A 251 3.52 20.67 12.97
CA ASP A 251 3.86 21.21 14.28
C ASP A 251 3.86 20.06 15.30
N GLN A 252 4.99 19.35 15.36
CA GLN A 252 5.12 18.16 16.20
C GLN A 252 5.25 18.60 17.66
N GLN A 253 4.25 18.28 18.48
CA GLN A 253 4.33 18.39 19.93
C GLN A 253 4.63 17.02 20.57
N ILE A 254 4.33 15.95 19.83
CA ILE A 254 4.56 14.56 20.21
C ILE A 254 5.20 13.86 19.01
N VAL A 255 6.30 13.14 19.25
CA VAL A 255 7.11 12.50 18.20
C VAL A 255 7.25 11.02 18.49
N LEU A 256 7.09 10.20 17.44
CA LEU A 256 7.43 8.79 17.50
C LEU A 256 8.95 8.64 17.34
N GLU A 257 9.60 8.01 18.32
CA GLU A 257 11.04 7.72 18.32
C GLU A 257 11.26 6.21 18.36
N PRO A 258 12.45 5.70 17.99
CA PRO A 258 12.77 4.29 18.21
C PRO A 258 12.56 3.90 19.68
N GLY A 259 11.72 2.89 19.92
CA GLY A 259 11.44 2.36 21.26
C GLY A 259 10.44 3.17 22.09
N GLY A 260 9.75 4.17 21.54
CA GLY A 260 8.69 4.85 22.27
C GLY A 260 8.13 6.13 21.63
N ILE A 261 7.49 6.95 22.46
CA ILE A 261 6.94 8.26 22.10
C ILE A 261 7.54 9.34 22.99
N ARG A 262 8.09 10.38 22.37
CA ARG A 262 8.60 11.59 23.02
C ARG A 262 7.51 12.66 23.07
N ASN A 263 7.23 13.17 24.27
CA ASN A 263 6.41 14.36 24.47
C ASN A 263 7.35 15.57 24.53
N LEU A 264 7.31 16.44 23.53
CA LEU A 264 8.22 17.59 23.43
C LEU A 264 7.85 18.71 24.40
N ASN A 265 6.58 18.76 24.82
CA ASN A 265 6.06 19.78 25.72
C ASN A 265 5.16 19.13 26.78
N PRO A 266 5.71 18.35 27.74
CA PRO A 266 4.92 17.65 28.75
C PRO A 266 4.19 18.63 29.66
N ARG A 267 2.90 18.38 29.91
CA ARG A 267 2.11 19.10 30.92
C ARG A 267 2.34 18.48 32.30
N PRO A 268 2.02 19.16 33.41
CA PRO A 268 2.15 18.59 34.75
C PRO A 268 1.46 17.22 34.86
N GLY A 269 2.23 16.21 35.30
CA GLY A 269 1.77 14.81 35.44
C GLY A 269 1.91 13.95 34.19
N GLU A 270 2.31 14.50 33.05
CA GLU A 270 2.58 13.72 31.85
C GLU A 270 4.07 13.34 31.73
N PRO A 271 4.39 12.12 31.27
CA PRO A 271 5.77 11.72 31.03
C PRO A 271 6.36 12.45 29.82
N SER A 272 7.65 12.77 29.89
CA SER A 272 8.42 13.31 28.76
C SER A 272 8.76 12.23 27.71
N PHE A 273 8.80 10.95 28.12
CA PHE A 273 9.00 9.82 27.24
C PHE A 273 8.18 8.61 27.70
N LEU A 274 7.51 7.98 26.74
CA LEU A 274 6.72 6.77 26.92
C LEU A 274 7.46 5.62 26.23
N SER A 275 8.06 4.72 27.00
CA SER A 275 8.83 3.61 26.46
C SER A 275 7.91 2.47 26.04
N ASP A 276 8.20 1.87 24.90
CA ASP A 276 7.62 0.58 24.51
C ASP A 276 8.39 -0.54 25.25
N GLN A 277 7.69 -1.31 26.06
CA GLN A 277 8.21 -2.45 26.80
C GLN A 277 7.90 -3.74 26.06
N VAL A 278 8.84 -4.14 25.21
CA VAL A 278 8.80 -5.40 24.46
C VAL A 278 9.60 -6.44 25.24
N HIS A 279 8.92 -7.39 25.86
CA HIS A 279 9.57 -8.47 26.62
C HIS A 279 9.88 -9.64 25.66
N GLN A 280 11.07 -10.24 25.75
CA GLN A 280 11.48 -11.35 24.87
C GLN A 280 10.86 -12.72 25.25
N GLY A 281 9.67 -12.75 25.86
CA GLY A 281 9.04 -13.96 26.38
C GLY A 281 7.56 -14.07 26.02
N SER A 282 7.13 -15.25 25.56
CA SER A 282 5.78 -15.52 25.01
C SER A 282 4.63 -15.54 26.04
N GLN A 283 4.83 -15.07 27.27
CA GLN A 283 3.81 -15.09 28.33
C GLN A 283 3.66 -13.78 29.10
N GLU A 284 4.46 -12.75 28.80
CA GLU A 284 4.36 -11.47 29.48
C GLU A 284 3.51 -10.49 28.67
N LEU A 285 2.68 -9.70 29.36
CA LEU A 285 1.97 -8.60 28.73
C LEU A 285 3.00 -7.57 28.25
N GLU A 286 2.99 -7.29 26.95
CA GLU A 286 3.75 -6.21 26.37
C GLU A 286 2.98 -4.91 26.50
N GLU A 287 3.69 -3.82 26.78
CA GLU A 287 3.11 -2.48 26.78
C GLU A 287 3.79 -1.64 25.69
N SER A 288 2.98 -1.04 24.83
CA SER A 288 3.45 -0.17 23.75
C SER A 288 2.52 1.02 23.58
N HIS A 289 2.92 1.96 22.73
CA HIS A 289 2.18 3.19 22.54
C HIS A 289 1.87 3.47 21.07
N ALA A 290 0.63 3.89 20.81
CA ALA A 290 0.20 4.34 19.50
C ALA A 290 0.13 5.88 19.48
N LEU A 291 0.61 6.47 18.39
CA LEU A 291 0.48 7.89 18.10
C LEU A 291 -0.47 8.09 16.92
N ILE A 292 -1.60 8.73 17.19
CA ILE A 292 -2.54 9.19 16.17
C ILE A 292 -2.24 10.67 15.93
N THR A 293 -2.07 11.08 14.68
CA THR A 293 -1.86 12.50 14.34
C THR A 293 -2.75 12.88 13.17
N HIS A 294 -3.68 13.82 13.37
CA HIS A 294 -4.54 14.36 12.34
C HIS A 294 -4.15 15.81 12.06
N THR A 295 -3.74 16.09 10.83
CA THR A 295 -3.20 17.38 10.41
C THR A 295 -3.88 17.85 9.12
N PRO A 296 -3.85 19.15 8.84
CA PRO A 296 -4.23 19.63 7.52
C PRO A 296 -3.33 18.99 6.46
N GLY A 297 -3.87 18.82 5.26
CA GLY A 297 -3.07 18.43 4.10
C GLY A 297 -2.09 19.51 3.65
N LEU A 298 -1.19 19.15 2.73
CA LEU A 298 -0.17 20.07 2.23
C LEU A 298 -0.83 21.31 1.60
N TYR A 299 -0.20 22.47 1.78
CA TYR A 299 -0.71 23.77 1.33
C TYR A 299 -2.10 24.13 1.89
N GLY A 300 -2.49 23.55 3.03
CA GLY A 300 -3.79 23.78 3.66
C GLY A 300 -4.96 23.14 2.92
N LYS A 301 -4.69 22.16 2.06
CA LYS A 301 -5.68 21.48 1.23
C LYS A 301 -5.74 20.00 1.60
N GLY A 302 -6.94 19.52 1.92
CA GLY A 302 -7.17 18.11 2.25
C GLY A 302 -6.83 17.79 3.70
N GLU A 303 -6.80 16.51 4.04
CA GLU A 303 -6.55 16.01 5.39
C GLU A 303 -5.49 14.91 5.36
N ILE A 304 -4.59 14.91 6.35
CA ILE A 304 -3.61 13.85 6.55
C ILE A 304 -3.81 13.24 7.93
N LEU A 305 -3.98 11.92 7.98
CA LEU A 305 -4.14 11.14 9.21
C LEU A 305 -3.02 10.11 9.32
N TYR A 306 -2.24 10.16 10.41
CA TYR A 306 -1.27 9.15 10.77
C TYR A 306 -1.86 8.25 11.84
N LEU A 307 -1.86 6.94 11.58
CA LEU A 307 -2.17 5.88 12.53
C LEU A 307 -0.87 5.09 12.75
N SER A 308 -0.10 5.52 13.73
CA SER A 308 1.30 5.14 13.88
C SER A 308 1.62 4.49 15.22
N GLY A 309 2.70 3.72 15.23
CA GLY A 309 3.27 3.08 16.41
C GLY A 309 4.50 2.26 16.01
N ASN A 310 5.34 1.92 16.98
CA ASN A 310 6.54 1.12 16.72
C ASN A 310 6.26 -0.38 16.71
N GLN A 311 5.23 -0.83 17.43
CA GLN A 311 4.82 -2.24 17.49
C GLN A 311 3.62 -2.53 16.58
N VAL A 312 3.47 -3.81 16.21
CA VAL A 312 2.31 -4.31 15.45
C VAL A 312 1.02 -3.98 16.18
N SER A 313 0.97 -4.28 17.48
CA SER A 313 -0.18 -4.00 18.34
C SER A 313 -0.52 -2.51 18.40
N SER A 314 0.49 -1.63 18.46
CA SER A 314 0.28 -0.18 18.48
C SER A 314 -0.42 0.33 17.21
N VAL A 315 0.01 -0.13 16.04
CA VAL A 315 -0.62 0.27 14.76
C VAL A 315 -2.05 -0.28 14.68
N MET A 316 -2.26 -1.53 15.09
CA MET A 316 -3.60 -2.12 15.12
C MET A 316 -4.54 -1.36 16.06
N ALA A 317 -4.07 -0.95 17.24
CA ALA A 317 -4.84 -0.15 18.18
C ALA A 317 -5.22 1.22 17.60
N ALA A 318 -4.30 1.88 16.89
CA ALA A 318 -4.61 3.14 16.20
C ALA A 318 -5.71 2.96 15.13
N VAL A 319 -5.66 1.89 14.34
CA VAL A 319 -6.72 1.56 13.36
C VAL A 319 -8.03 1.23 14.06
N GLN A 320 -8.01 0.46 15.14
CA GLN A 320 -9.19 0.14 15.93
C GLN A 320 -9.86 1.39 16.50
N ALA A 321 -9.10 2.39 16.94
CA ALA A 321 -9.65 3.66 17.44
C ALA A 321 -10.53 4.41 16.40
N PHE A 322 -10.34 4.16 15.11
CA PHE A 322 -11.13 4.74 14.01
C PHE A 322 -12.14 3.77 13.38
N THR A 323 -12.19 2.52 13.82
CA THR A 323 -13.06 1.50 13.21
C THR A 323 -13.96 0.80 14.21
N ASP A 324 -13.67 0.92 15.50
CA ASP A 324 -14.48 0.41 16.61
C ASP A 324 -15.31 1.54 17.25
N PRO A 325 -16.65 1.41 17.33
CA PRO A 325 -17.52 2.45 17.90
C PRO A 325 -17.27 2.78 19.38
N ILE A 326 -16.83 1.81 20.20
CA ILE A 326 -16.61 1.98 21.64
C ILE A 326 -15.31 2.77 21.87
N LEU A 327 -14.25 2.41 21.15
CA LEU A 327 -12.98 3.14 21.21
C LEU A 327 -13.13 4.54 20.62
N ALA A 328 -13.84 4.70 19.50
CA ALA A 328 -14.13 6.00 18.91
C ALA A 328 -14.85 6.92 19.90
N ARG A 329 -15.88 6.42 20.59
CA ARG A 329 -16.59 7.16 21.63
C ARG A 329 -15.68 7.56 22.79
N THR A 330 -14.85 6.64 23.26
CA THR A 330 -13.89 6.92 24.33
C THR A 330 -12.95 8.04 23.92
N LEU A 331 -12.37 7.94 22.72
CA LEU A 331 -11.44 8.90 22.14
C LEU A 331 -12.09 10.28 21.99
N VAL A 332 -13.24 10.37 21.30
CA VAL A 332 -13.99 11.63 21.12
C VAL A 332 -14.36 12.26 22.46
N SER A 333 -14.85 11.47 23.42
CA SER A 333 -15.23 12.01 24.74
C SER A 333 -14.05 12.61 25.50
N LYS A 334 -12.86 12.01 25.43
CA LYS A 334 -11.64 12.44 26.13
C LYS A 334 -10.97 13.65 25.47
N MET A 335 -11.20 13.88 24.18
CA MET A 335 -10.64 15.00 23.43
C MET A 335 -11.54 16.22 23.34
N ARG A 336 -12.76 16.19 23.91
CA ARG A 336 -13.61 17.37 23.92
C ARG A 336 -12.91 18.51 24.67
N THR A 337 -12.84 19.65 23.99
CA THR A 337 -12.36 20.91 24.56
C THR A 337 -13.37 21.45 25.58
N THR A 338 -13.00 22.53 26.26
CA THR A 338 -13.92 23.29 27.13
C THR A 338 -15.14 23.83 26.39
N ALA A 339 -15.04 24.03 25.07
CA ALA A 339 -16.18 24.39 24.21
C ALA A 339 -17.09 23.19 23.89
N GLY A 340 -16.77 21.99 24.37
CA GLY A 340 -17.56 20.76 24.20
C GLY A 340 -17.36 20.07 22.84
N THR A 341 -16.54 20.64 21.96
CA THR A 341 -16.22 20.11 20.62
C THR A 341 -14.83 19.47 20.62
N MET A 342 -14.63 18.49 19.74
CA MET A 342 -13.33 17.88 19.50
C MET A 342 -12.46 18.83 18.65
N PRO A 343 -11.16 18.96 18.93
CA PRO A 343 -10.26 19.73 18.07
C PRO A 343 -10.22 19.12 16.67
N ARG A 344 -10.18 19.97 15.63
CA ARG A 344 -10.11 19.51 14.24
C ARG A 344 -8.79 18.79 13.96
N TYR A 345 -7.69 19.37 14.43
CA TYR A 345 -6.33 18.86 14.26
C TYR A 345 -5.71 18.56 15.61
N TYR A 346 -5.08 17.40 15.72
CA TYR A 346 -4.64 16.90 17.01
C TYR A 346 -3.56 15.82 16.88
N GLN A 347 -2.83 15.62 17.97
CA GLN A 347 -2.06 14.41 18.23
C GLN A 347 -2.63 13.72 19.46
N THR A 348 -2.79 12.40 19.45
CA THR A 348 -3.27 11.63 20.59
C THR A 348 -2.43 10.40 20.81
N VAL A 349 -2.15 10.13 22.08
CA VAL A 349 -1.40 8.96 22.50
C VAL A 349 -2.33 7.96 23.16
N LEU A 350 -2.24 6.71 22.71
CA LEU A 350 -2.91 5.57 23.31
C LEU A 350 -1.86 4.65 23.93
N ARG A 351 -2.11 4.17 25.14
CA ARG A 351 -1.42 3.04 25.73
C ARG A 351 -2.07 1.76 25.24
N VAL A 352 -1.24 0.80 24.84
CA VAL A 352 -1.66 -0.46 24.28
C VAL A 352 -0.99 -1.57 25.07
N LYS A 353 -1.80 -2.38 25.75
CA LYS A 353 -1.31 -3.66 26.25
C LYS A 353 -1.62 -4.74 25.23
N SER A 354 -0.65 -5.60 24.98
CA SER A 354 -0.76 -6.68 24.01
C SER A 354 -0.26 -8.01 24.53
N MET A 355 -0.76 -9.06 23.90
CA MET A 355 -0.26 -10.43 24.05
C MET A 355 -0.18 -11.01 22.64
N ASP A 356 0.96 -11.60 22.28
CA ASP A 356 1.23 -12.14 20.93
C ASP A 356 0.93 -11.12 19.81
N ASP A 357 1.45 -9.89 19.93
CA ASP A 357 1.21 -8.76 19.01
C ASP A 357 -0.26 -8.30 18.88
N MET A 358 -1.19 -8.90 19.62
CA MET A 358 -2.62 -8.56 19.58
C MET A 358 -2.99 -7.60 20.71
N PRO A 359 -3.61 -6.44 20.41
CA PRO A 359 -4.10 -5.53 21.46
C PRO A 359 -5.18 -6.20 22.32
N ILE A 360 -4.99 -6.17 23.63
CA ILE A 360 -5.96 -6.66 24.63
C ILE A 360 -6.56 -5.52 25.47
N GLU A 361 -5.83 -4.42 25.66
CA GLU A 361 -6.31 -3.21 26.32
C GLU A 361 -5.80 -2.00 25.54
N ILE A 362 -6.72 -1.08 25.19
CA ILE A 362 -6.39 0.19 24.54
C ILE A 362 -6.95 1.31 25.40
N SER A 363 -6.05 2.14 25.93
CA SER A 363 -6.38 3.17 26.90
C SER A 363 -5.88 4.53 26.42
N TYR A 364 -6.76 5.53 26.40
CA TYR A 364 -6.39 6.92 26.12
C TYR A 364 -5.43 7.45 27.21
N MET A 365 -4.36 8.13 26.80
CA MET A 365 -3.44 8.80 27.73
C MET A 365 -3.66 10.31 27.75
N PHE A 366 -3.30 10.99 26.65
CA PHE A 366 -3.41 12.44 26.50
C PHE A 366 -3.41 12.82 25.02
N HIS A 367 -3.79 14.08 24.74
CA HIS A 367 -3.75 14.65 23.41
C HIS A 367 -3.17 16.07 23.41
N ARG A 368 -2.88 16.56 22.21
CA ARG A 368 -2.54 17.95 21.89
C ARG A 368 -3.42 18.42 20.76
N GLU A 369 -3.95 19.62 20.89
CA GLU A 369 -4.52 20.33 19.76
C GLU A 369 -3.38 20.89 18.91
N LEU A 370 -3.51 20.77 17.60
CA LEU A 370 -2.58 21.32 16.64
C LEU A 370 -3.18 22.56 15.99
N PRO A 371 -2.37 23.59 15.70
CA PRO A 371 -2.85 24.74 14.96
C PRO A 371 -3.27 24.32 13.53
N PRO A 372 -4.19 25.06 12.90
CA PRO A 372 -4.48 24.88 11.48
C PRO A 372 -3.23 25.22 10.64
N ALA A 373 -3.23 24.77 9.37
CA ALA A 373 -2.10 25.00 8.47
C ALA A 373 -1.70 26.48 8.44
N LYS A 374 -0.41 26.77 8.69
CA LYS A 374 0.15 28.06 8.33
C LYS A 374 0.13 28.14 6.80
N VAL A 375 -0.72 28.99 6.24
CA VAL A 375 -0.71 29.27 4.80
C VAL A 375 0.67 29.88 4.51
N ALA A 376 1.58 29.09 3.93
CA ALA A 376 2.82 29.63 3.44
C ALA A 376 2.45 30.60 2.31
N ASN A 377 2.59 31.90 2.55
CA ASN A 377 2.53 32.88 1.46
C ASN A 377 3.55 32.41 0.41
N PRO A 378 3.13 32.13 -0.84
CA PRO A 378 4.11 31.93 -1.89
C PRO A 378 4.94 33.22 -1.94
N LYS A 379 6.25 33.10 -1.66
CA LYS A 379 7.15 34.21 -1.93
C LYS A 379 7.00 34.57 -3.42
N PRO A 380 6.90 35.87 -3.74
CA PRO A 380 6.69 36.34 -5.11
C PRO A 380 7.82 35.90 -6.06
#